data_AF-A0A662F4N4-F1
#
_entry.id   AF-A0A662F4N4-F1
#
_cell.length_a   1.000
_cell.length_b   1.000
_cell.length_c   1.000
_cell.angle_alpha   90.00
_cell.angle_beta   90.00
_cell.angle_gamma   90.00
#
_symmetry.space_group_name_H-M   'P 1'
#
loop_
_entity.id
_entity.type
_entity.pdbx_description
1 polymer ?
#
loop_
_entity_poly.entity_id
_entity_poly.type
_entity_poly.pdbx_seq_one_letter_code
_entity_poly.pdbx_strand_id
1 'polypeptide(L)' 'RHHHEHWDGSGYPDGLKGEQIPLGARIVAVADVYNALTTDRPYREAYSKAEALEIIRDMSGKELDPQLVEIFLRVI' A
#
# COMPACT_ATOMS: atom_id res chain seq x y z
N ARG A 1 -8.58 -4.72 -10.91
CA ARG A 1 -9.55 -5.49 -10.11
C ARG A 1 -9.04 -5.79 -8.71
N HIS A 2 -7.80 -6.25 -8.51
CA HIS A 2 -7.30 -6.75 -7.21
C HIS A 2 -6.43 -5.77 -6.39
N HIS A 3 -6.42 -4.46 -6.68
CA HIS A 3 -5.55 -3.52 -5.93
C HIS A 3 -6.08 -3.16 -4.53
N HIS A 4 -7.30 -3.62 -4.18
CA HIS A 4 -7.87 -3.55 -2.83
C HIS A 4 -7.76 -4.89 -2.07
N GLU A 5 -7.09 -5.89 -2.64
CA GLU A 5 -6.68 -7.07 -1.88
C GLU A 5 -5.55 -6.66 -0.93
N HIS A 6 -5.58 -7.17 0.30
CA HIS A 6 -4.55 -6.94 1.29
C HIS A 6 -3.63 -8.15 1.36
N TRP A 7 -2.33 -7.90 1.59
CA TRP A 7 -1.32 -8.96 1.68
C TRP A 7 -1.69 -10.09 2.66
N ASP A 8 -2.35 -9.79 3.77
CA ASP A 8 -2.76 -10.75 4.80
C ASP A 8 -4.05 -11.54 4.48
N GLY A 9 -4.78 -11.14 3.42
CA GLY A 9 -6.04 -11.72 2.99
C GLY A 9 -7.29 -11.03 3.56
N SER A 10 -7.16 -9.91 4.28
CA SER A 10 -8.29 -9.13 4.83
C SER A 10 -8.97 -8.20 3.82
N GLY A 11 -8.41 -8.08 2.62
CA GLY A 11 -8.92 -7.24 1.54
C GLY A 11 -10.04 -7.87 0.73
N TYR A 12 -10.38 -7.24 -0.40
CA TYR A 12 -11.54 -7.60 -1.22
C TYR A 12 -11.25 -7.36 -2.72
N PRO A 13 -12.03 -7.95 -3.65
CA PRO A 13 -13.27 -8.71 -3.45
C PRO A 13 -13.10 -10.22 -3.23
N ASP A 14 -11.94 -10.78 -3.55
CA ASP A 14 -11.75 -12.23 -3.65
C ASP A 14 -11.01 -12.81 -2.42
N GLY A 15 -10.47 -11.95 -1.53
CA GLY A 15 -9.80 -12.37 -0.29
C GLY A 15 -8.47 -13.06 -0.56
N LEU A 16 -7.76 -12.62 -1.61
CA LEU A 16 -6.48 -13.19 -2.02
C LEU A 16 -5.40 -12.83 -1.01
N LYS A 17 -4.50 -13.78 -0.73
CA LYS A 17 -3.42 -13.60 0.24
C LYS A 17 -2.05 -13.72 -0.41
N GLY A 18 -1.13 -12.86 0.02
CA GLY A 18 0.27 -12.91 -0.40
C GLY A 18 0.43 -12.89 -1.92
N GLU A 19 1.16 -13.88 -2.43
CA GLU A 19 1.46 -14.00 -3.87
C GLU A 19 0.28 -14.43 -4.74
N GLN A 20 -0.86 -14.82 -4.14
CA GLN A 20 -2.10 -15.03 -4.90
C GLN A 20 -2.59 -13.71 -5.53
N ILE A 21 -2.20 -12.58 -4.95
CA ILE A 21 -2.46 -11.25 -5.51
C ILE A 21 -1.49 -11.02 -6.68
N PRO A 22 -1.98 -10.70 -7.90
CA PRO A 22 -1.12 -10.43 -9.05
C PRO A 22 -0.08 -9.36 -8.71
N LEU A 23 1.17 -9.56 -9.12
CA LEU A 23 2.28 -8.64 -8.82
C LEU A 23 1.95 -7.19 -9.18
N GLY A 24 1.35 -6.95 -10.35
CA GLY A 24 0.94 -5.61 -10.76
C GLY A 24 -0.08 -4.96 -9.81
N ALA A 25 -0.99 -5.74 -9.22
CA ALA A 25 -1.94 -5.22 -8.23
C ALA A 25 -1.23 -4.87 -6.91
N ARG A 26 -0.26 -5.67 -6.47
CA ARG A 26 0.57 -5.37 -5.28
C ARG A 26 1.40 -4.10 -5.47
N ILE A 27 1.99 -3.89 -6.65
CA ILE A 27 2.73 -2.66 -6.99
C ILE A 27 1.80 -1.45 -6.97
N VAL A 28 0.64 -1.55 -7.63
CA VAL A 28 -0.35 -0.45 -7.67
C VAL A 28 -0.86 -0.11 -6.28
N ALA A 29 -1.07 -1.10 -5.40
CA ALA A 29 -1.52 -0.86 -4.03
C ALA A 29 -0.54 0.02 -3.24
N VAL A 30 0.77 -0.23 -3.31
CA VAL A 30 1.78 0.61 -2.65
C VAL A 30 1.75 2.04 -3.20
N ALA A 31 1.68 2.19 -4.53
CA ALA A 31 1.64 3.50 -5.17
C ALA A 31 0.36 4.29 -4.83
N ASP A 32 -0.80 3.62 -4.80
CA ASP A 32 -2.09 4.21 -4.47
C ASP A 32 -2.13 4.67 -3.01
N VAL A 33 -1.62 3.87 -2.07
CA VAL A 33 -1.49 4.25 -0.66
C VAL A 33 -0.60 5.48 -0.51
N TYR A 34 0.58 5.51 -1.13
CA TYR A 34 1.47 6.67 -1.03
C TYR A 34 0.82 7.94 -1.59
N ASN A 35 0.21 7.85 -2.77
CA ASN A 35 -0.50 8.97 -3.38
C ASN A 35 -1.67 9.44 -2.50
N ALA A 36 -2.42 8.49 -1.93
CA ALA A 36 -3.51 8.77 -1.01
C ALA A 36 -3.05 9.47 0.28
N LEU A 37 -1.86 9.17 0.78
CA LEU A 37 -1.29 9.79 1.98
C LEU A 37 -0.75 11.20 1.69
N THR A 38 -0.12 11.41 0.54
CA THR A 38 0.59 12.64 0.17
C THR A 38 -0.24 13.66 -0.62
N THR A 39 -1.54 13.40 -0.78
CA THR A 39 -2.48 14.32 -1.44
C THR A 39 -3.53 14.81 -0.45
N ASP A 40 -3.88 16.10 -0.55
CA ASP A 40 -4.98 16.69 0.21
C ASP A 40 -6.31 16.01 -0.12
N ARG A 41 -7.12 15.78 0.91
CA ARG A 41 -8.48 15.25 0.79
C ARG A 41 -9.45 16.19 1.51
N PRO A 42 -10.74 16.24 1.13
CA PRO A 42 -11.71 17.16 1.75
C PRO A 42 -11.79 17.12 3.29
N TYR A 43 -11.33 16.03 3.91
CA TYR A 43 -11.38 15.80 5.37
C TYR A 43 -10.00 15.65 6.02
N ARG A 44 -8.90 15.77 5.27
CA ARG A 44 -7.55 15.54 5.77
C ARG A 44 -6.53 16.20 4.85
N GLU A 45 -5.64 17.01 5.43
CA GLU A 45 -4.46 17.50 4.71
C GLU A 45 -3.54 16.33 4.30
N ALA A 46 -2.72 16.57 3.29
CA ALA A 46 -1.64 15.67 2.91
C ALA A 46 -0.69 15.46 4.09
N TYR A 47 -0.29 14.21 4.32
CA TYR A 47 0.82 13.92 5.21
C TYR A 47 2.12 14.39 4.57
N SER A 48 3.09 14.76 5.42
CA SER A 48 4.45 14.95 4.96
C SER A 48 5.01 13.63 4.41
N LYS A 49 6.04 13.73 3.56
CA LYS A 49 6.73 12.55 3.03
C LYS A 49 7.19 11.60 4.14
N ALA A 50 7.76 12.13 5.23
CA ALA A 50 8.25 11.32 6.33
C ALA A 50 7.11 10.53 7.01
N GLU A 51 6.00 11.19 7.32
CA GLU A 51 4.82 10.55 7.91
C GLU A 51 4.22 9.49 6.98
N ALA A 52 4.12 9.79 5.68
CA ALA A 52 3.61 8.83 4.70
C ALA A 52 4.49 7.56 4.61
N LEU A 53 5.82 7.71 4.66
CA LEU A 53 6.74 6.58 4.62
C LEU A 53 6.68 5.72 5.89
N GLU A 54 6.50 6.33 7.07
CA GLU A 54 6.28 5.58 8.32
C GLU A 54 4.96 4.81 8.28
N ILE A 55 3.86 5.43 7.83
CA ILE A 55 2.57 4.74 7.68
C ILE A 55 2.68 3.56 6.72
N ILE A 56 3.35 3.73 5.57
CA ILE A 56 3.57 2.63 4.62
C ILE A 56 4.40 1.51 5.24
N ARG A 57 5.40 1.84 6.07
CA ARG A 57 6.19 0.84 6.79
C ARG A 57 5.31 0.02 7.75
N ASP A 58 4.39 0.67 8.45
CA ASP A 58 3.48 0.02 9.41
C ASP A 58 2.44 -0.90 8.74
N MET A 59 2.11 -0.64 7.47
CA MET A 59 1.23 -1.48 6.64
C MET A 59 1.93 -2.71 6.03
N SER A 60 3.26 -2.81 6.17
CA SER A 60 4.06 -3.90 5.63
C SER A 60 3.65 -5.25 6.22
N GLY A 61 3.31 -6.21 5.36
CA GLY A 61 2.93 -7.56 5.76
C GLY A 61 1.48 -7.71 6.22
N LYS A 62 0.70 -6.62 6.21
CA LYS A 62 -0.73 -6.60 6.48
C LYS A 62 -1.49 -6.24 5.22
N GLU A 63 -1.52 -4.96 4.86
CA GLU A 63 -2.16 -4.47 3.65
C GLU A 63 -1.22 -4.55 2.45
N LEU A 64 0.08 -4.29 2.65
CA LEU A 64 1.06 -4.17 1.58
C LEU A 64 2.08 -5.31 1.58
N ASP A 65 2.55 -5.67 0.39
CA ASP A 65 3.62 -6.65 0.19
C ASP A 65 4.93 -6.16 0.83
N PRO A 66 5.52 -6.89 1.81
CA PRO A 66 6.74 -6.48 2.50
C PRO A 66 7.93 -6.21 1.58
N GLN A 67 8.09 -7.01 0.52
CA GLN A 67 9.20 -6.86 -0.42
C GLN A 67 9.06 -5.57 -1.23
N LEU A 68 7.83 -5.26 -1.66
CA LEU A 68 7.56 -4.04 -2.41
C LEU A 68 7.66 -2.79 -1.53
N VAL A 69 7.23 -2.88 -0.26
CA VAL A 69 7.44 -1.79 0.71
C VAL A 69 8.94 -1.52 0.88
N GLU A 70 9.75 -2.55 1.10
CA GLU A 70 11.21 -2.39 1.23
C GLU A 70 11.84 -1.72 0.00
N ILE A 71 11.47 -2.16 -1.20
CA ILE A 71 11.95 -1.57 -2.45
C ILE A 71 11.50 -0.11 -2.57
N PHE A 72 10.22 0.17 -2.28
CA PHE A 72 9.64 1.50 -2.36
C PHE A 72 10.36 2.50 -1.46
N LEU A 73 10.63 2.12 -0.20
CA LEU A 73 11.36 2.96 0.77
C LEU A 73 12.80 3.28 0.34
N ARG A 74 13.39 2.52 -0.58
CA ARG A 74 14.75 2.76 -1.10
C ARG A 74 14.78 3.71 -2.29
N VAL A 75 13.66 3.90 -3.00
CA VAL A 75 13.62 4.65 -4.26
C VAL A 75 12.90 6.00 -4.16
N ILE A 76 12.17 6.23 -3.07
CA ILE A 76 11.42 7.46 -2.83
C ILE A 76 12.18 8.41 -1.92
#